data_AF-A0A2U2DJI5-F1
#
_entry.id   AF-A0A2U2DJI5-F1
#
_cell.length_a   1.000
_cell.length_b   1.000
_cell.length_c   1.000
_cell.angle_alpha   90.00
_cell.angle_beta   90.00
_cell.angle_gamma   90.00
#
_symmetry.space_group_name_H-M   'P 1'
#
loop_
_entity.id
_entity.type
_entity.pdbx_description
1 polymer ?
#
loop_
_entity_poly.entity_id
_entity_poly.type
_entity_poly.pdbx_seq_one_letter_code
_entity_poly.pdbx_strand_id
1 'polypeptide(L)'
;MDSRIALVTGASRGIGRSVALKLAAAGYSVVVNYNRAATDAELVVSEVTKMGGKAKAIQADVSISADVVRLFDESAAAFGKIDVVVSNAGVMSAMPLAQVDDAEFERVVSANLRGTFYVSREAARRLPDGGRLVLLSSTTLALNAPGYSVYNATKGAVEGIARVAAKELGSRGITVNVVAPGPVETELFMAGKSEELVQRMAAMAPAGRLGQPEDIANIIAFLASPDSGWINGQVIRANGGIA
;
A
#
# COMPACT_ATOMS: atom_id res chain seq x y z
N MET A 1 4.04 27.95 -2.35
CA MET A 1 3.34 26.88 -3.11
C MET A 1 2.78 25.92 -2.08
N ASP A 2 1.51 25.57 -2.17
CA ASP A 2 0.92 24.60 -1.25
C ASP A 2 1.52 23.21 -1.49
N SER A 3 1.87 22.52 -0.40
CA SER A 3 2.40 21.16 -0.47
C SER A 3 1.35 20.21 -1.03
N ARG A 4 1.74 19.36 -2.00
CA ARG A 4 0.90 18.26 -2.48
C ARG A 4 0.55 17.31 -1.34
N ILE A 5 -0.57 16.61 -1.45
CA ILE A 5 -1.12 15.80 -0.36
C ILE A 5 -1.08 14.32 -0.73
N ALA A 6 -0.54 13.51 0.17
CA ALA A 6 -0.49 12.07 0.04
C ALA A 6 -1.27 11.37 1.16
N LEU A 7 -2.24 10.55 0.80
CA LEU A 7 -2.94 9.65 1.72
C LEU A 7 -2.33 8.25 1.62
N VAL A 8 -1.83 7.72 2.73
CA VAL A 8 -1.25 6.37 2.80
C VAL A 8 -2.04 5.53 3.80
N THR A 9 -2.64 4.43 3.33
CA THR A 9 -3.37 3.48 4.19
C THR A 9 -2.43 2.47 4.83
N GLY A 10 -2.70 2.10 6.08
CA GLY A 10 -1.82 1.17 6.83
C GLY A 10 -0.41 1.75 7.02
N ALA A 11 -0.31 3.05 7.26
CA ALA A 11 0.93 3.81 7.27
C ALA A 11 1.65 3.84 8.63
N SER A 12 1.11 3.16 9.65
CA SER A 12 1.70 3.16 10.98
C SER A 12 2.98 2.31 11.08
N ARG A 13 3.17 1.31 10.21
CA ARG A 13 4.31 0.37 10.28
C ARG A 13 4.73 -0.18 8.91
N GLY A 14 5.89 -0.85 8.89
CA GLY A 14 6.41 -1.56 7.72
C GLY A 14 6.52 -0.67 6.48
N ILE A 15 6.13 -1.20 5.32
CA ILE A 15 6.17 -0.48 4.02
C ILE A 15 5.39 0.83 4.09
N GLY A 16 4.18 0.84 4.67
CA GLY A 16 3.35 2.03 4.74
C GLY A 16 4.01 3.18 5.51
N ARG A 17 4.70 2.87 6.62
CA ARG A 17 5.50 3.85 7.37
C ARG A 17 6.63 4.42 6.51
N SER A 18 7.43 3.57 5.89
CA SER A 18 8.56 4.04 5.07
C SER A 18 8.07 4.84 3.84
N VAL A 19 6.92 4.49 3.26
CA VAL A 19 6.25 5.30 2.23
C VAL A 19 5.86 6.67 2.76
N ALA A 20 5.21 6.75 3.93
CA ALA A 20 4.81 8.02 4.53
C ALA A 20 6.01 8.94 4.77
N LEU A 21 7.09 8.41 5.35
CA LEU A 21 8.33 9.17 5.58
C LEU A 21 9.00 9.61 4.27
N LYS A 22 9.02 8.72 3.26
CA LYS A 22 9.61 9.03 1.95
C LYS A 22 8.83 10.12 1.21
N LEU A 23 7.49 10.07 1.24
CA LEU A 23 6.65 11.10 0.64
C LEU A 23 6.77 12.43 1.40
N ALA A 24 6.83 12.41 2.73
CA ALA A 24 7.10 13.62 3.51
C ALA A 24 8.45 14.25 3.14
N ALA A 25 9.51 13.45 3.01
CA ALA A 25 10.83 13.92 2.55
C ALA A 25 10.79 14.50 1.12
N ALA A 26 9.86 14.04 0.28
CA ALA A 26 9.63 14.56 -1.07
C ALA A 26 8.71 15.80 -1.09
N GLY A 27 8.37 16.36 0.07
CA GLY A 27 7.62 17.62 0.19
C GLY A 27 6.09 17.47 0.25
N TYR A 28 5.56 16.26 0.40
CA TYR A 28 4.12 16.04 0.56
C TYR A 28 3.68 16.31 2.01
N SER A 29 2.46 16.84 2.16
CA SER A 29 1.72 16.71 3.42
C SER A 29 1.10 15.32 3.47
N VAL A 30 1.35 14.55 4.53
CA VAL A 30 1.03 13.11 4.56
C VAL A 30 -0.08 12.79 5.55
N VAL A 31 -1.14 12.15 5.08
CA VAL A 31 -2.13 11.51 5.94
C VAL A 31 -1.69 10.09 6.23
N VAL A 32 -1.47 9.80 7.51
CA VAL A 32 -1.07 8.49 8.04
C VAL A 32 -2.34 7.76 8.50
N ASN A 33 -2.94 6.96 7.63
CA ASN A 33 -4.07 6.15 8.04
C ASN A 33 -3.63 4.89 8.80
N TYR A 34 -4.35 4.59 9.88
CA TYR A 34 -4.20 3.37 10.67
C TYR A 34 -5.56 2.81 11.08
N ASN A 35 -5.59 1.54 11.49
CA ASN A 35 -6.78 0.91 12.08
C ASN A 35 -6.67 0.83 13.61
N ARG A 36 -5.70 0.05 14.13
CA ARG A 36 -5.56 -0.23 15.57
C ARG A 36 -4.34 0.41 16.25
N ALA A 37 -3.29 0.74 15.49
CA ALA A 37 -2.00 1.15 16.04
C ALA A 37 -1.85 2.68 16.11
N ALA A 38 -2.60 3.32 17.01
CA ALA A 38 -2.60 4.77 17.16
C ALA A 38 -1.22 5.31 17.57
N THR A 39 -0.58 4.70 18.56
CA THR A 39 0.76 5.12 19.03
C THR A 39 1.79 5.08 17.91
N ASP A 40 1.83 4.00 17.12
CA ASP A 40 2.76 3.89 15.99
C ASP A 40 2.48 4.95 14.92
N ALA A 41 1.19 5.22 14.63
CA ALA A 41 0.82 6.26 13.67
C ALA A 41 1.25 7.66 14.13
N GLU A 42 1.10 7.98 15.42
CA GLU A 42 1.56 9.25 16.00
C GLU A 42 3.08 9.37 16.03
N LEU A 43 3.81 8.26 16.20
CA LEU A 43 5.27 8.25 16.03
C LEU A 43 5.66 8.66 14.61
N VAL A 44 4.98 8.13 13.58
CA VAL A 44 5.22 8.54 12.19
C VAL A 44 4.93 10.02 11.99
N VAL A 45 3.84 10.56 12.54
CA VAL A 45 3.53 12.00 12.48
C VAL A 45 4.63 12.84 13.15
N SER A 46 5.11 12.41 14.32
CA SER A 46 6.20 13.09 15.03
C SER A 46 7.50 13.09 14.21
N GLU A 47 7.85 11.97 13.58
CA GLU A 47 9.03 11.88 12.71
C GLU A 47 8.92 12.80 11.50
N VAL A 48 7.79 12.80 10.80
CA VAL A 48 7.54 13.74 9.69
C VAL A 48 7.68 15.19 10.15
N THR A 49 7.13 15.53 11.31
CA THR A 49 7.21 16.87 11.88
C THR A 49 8.65 17.26 12.22
N LYS A 50 9.45 16.34 12.78
CA LYS A 50 10.88 16.55 13.07
C LYS A 50 11.71 16.78 11.80
N MET A 51 11.28 16.22 10.67
CA MET A 51 11.87 16.46 9.35
C MET A 51 11.42 17.79 8.71
N GLY A 52 10.57 18.57 9.39
CA GLY A 52 10.01 19.82 8.88
C GLY A 52 8.81 19.64 7.94
N GLY A 53 8.30 18.42 7.80
CA GLY A 53 7.11 18.12 7.00
C GLY A 53 5.80 18.30 7.79
N LYS A 54 4.67 18.07 7.11
CA LYS A 54 3.34 18.07 7.73
C LYS A 54 2.74 16.66 7.63
N ALA A 55 2.20 16.17 8.75
CA ALA A 55 1.45 14.92 8.74
C ALA A 55 0.28 14.95 9.71
N LYS A 56 -0.72 14.10 9.46
CA LYS A 56 -1.86 13.87 10.35
C LYS A 56 -2.20 12.39 10.38
N ALA A 57 -2.33 11.82 11.58
CA ALA A 57 -2.83 10.47 11.74
C ALA A 57 -4.36 10.47 11.71
N ILE A 58 -4.96 9.53 10.97
CA ILE A 58 -6.42 9.38 10.89
C ILE A 58 -6.79 7.90 11.04
N GLN A 59 -7.59 7.60 12.06
CA GLN A 59 -8.12 6.27 12.28
C GLN A 59 -9.28 5.99 11.31
N ALA A 60 -9.16 4.90 10.54
CA ALA A 60 -10.24 4.37 9.72
C ALA A 60 -9.95 2.91 9.37
N ASP A 61 -10.95 2.04 9.50
CA ASP A 61 -10.87 0.67 8.98
C ASP A 61 -11.21 0.67 7.48
N VAL A 62 -10.22 0.37 6.65
CA VAL A 62 -10.41 0.37 5.19
C VAL A 62 -11.42 -0.68 4.73
N SER A 63 -11.70 -1.72 5.52
CA SER A 63 -12.71 -2.73 5.20
C SER A 63 -14.15 -2.22 5.36
N ILE A 64 -14.35 -1.03 5.94
CA ILE A 64 -15.64 -0.39 6.16
C ILE A 64 -15.78 0.80 5.21
N SER A 65 -16.76 0.74 4.30
CA SER A 65 -16.95 1.78 3.27
C SER A 65 -17.15 3.18 3.85
N ALA A 66 -17.88 3.32 4.95
CA ALA A 66 -18.16 4.62 5.58
C ALA A 66 -16.88 5.23 6.20
N ASP A 67 -16.01 4.40 6.77
CA ASP A 67 -14.72 4.83 7.32
C ASP A 67 -13.78 5.32 6.22
N VAL A 68 -13.77 4.69 5.04
CA VAL A 68 -12.98 5.17 3.90
C VAL A 68 -13.49 6.52 3.40
N VAL A 69 -14.81 6.72 3.31
CA VAL A 69 -15.38 8.02 2.94
C VAL A 69 -14.93 9.10 3.94
N ARG A 70 -15.10 8.83 5.25
CA ARG A 70 -14.67 9.71 6.33
C ARG A 70 -13.16 9.99 6.29
N LEU A 71 -12.33 8.99 6.01
CA LEU A 71 -10.89 9.16 5.85
C LEU A 71 -10.55 10.18 4.76
N PHE A 72 -11.19 10.11 3.60
CA PHE A 72 -10.99 11.08 2.52
C PHE A 72 -11.51 12.47 2.89
N ASP A 73 -12.67 12.57 3.55
CA ASP A 73 -13.24 13.84 4.01
C ASP A 73 -12.32 14.53 5.03
N GLU A 74 -11.89 13.81 6.07
CA GLU A 74 -10.99 14.34 7.09
C GLU A 74 -9.59 14.68 6.55
N SER A 75 -9.10 13.92 5.57
CA SER A 75 -7.86 14.23 4.85
C SER A 75 -7.99 15.55 4.09
N ALA A 76 -9.12 15.73 3.39
CA ALA A 76 -9.38 16.93 2.62
C ALA A 76 -9.57 18.17 3.51
N ALA A 77 -10.25 18.01 4.64
CA ALA A 77 -10.39 19.07 5.64
C ALA A 77 -9.06 19.46 6.28
N ALA A 78 -8.13 18.53 6.45
CA ALA A 78 -6.84 18.78 7.10
C ALA A 78 -5.85 19.54 6.22
N PHE A 79 -5.75 19.17 4.93
CA PHE A 79 -4.71 19.69 4.05
C PHE A 79 -5.23 20.27 2.73
N GLY A 80 -6.41 19.85 2.25
CA GLY A 80 -6.94 20.21 0.93
C GLY A 80 -7.03 19.02 -0.03
N LYS A 81 -6.93 19.25 -1.33
CA LYS A 81 -7.13 18.19 -2.35
C LYS A 81 -6.03 17.11 -2.29
N ILE A 82 -6.43 15.85 -2.17
CA ILE A 82 -5.49 14.72 -2.17
C ILE A 82 -4.94 14.50 -3.58
N ASP A 83 -3.63 14.59 -3.77
CA ASP A 83 -2.97 14.39 -5.07
C ASP A 83 -2.52 12.93 -5.29
N VAL A 84 -2.18 12.25 -4.19
CA VAL A 84 -1.64 10.89 -4.21
C VAL A 84 -2.37 10.02 -3.20
N VAL A 85 -2.81 8.84 -3.62
CA VAL A 85 -3.38 7.82 -2.74
C VAL A 85 -2.56 6.55 -2.86
N VAL A 86 -2.08 6.03 -1.72
CA VAL A 86 -1.39 4.74 -1.63
C VAL A 86 -2.26 3.76 -0.84
N SER A 87 -2.83 2.77 -1.53
CA SER A 87 -3.58 1.67 -0.93
C SER A 87 -2.63 0.55 -0.53
N ASN A 88 -2.07 0.66 0.68
CA ASN A 88 -1.08 -0.27 1.23
C ASN A 88 -1.64 -1.18 2.34
N ALA A 89 -2.71 -0.75 3.04
CA ALA A 89 -3.31 -1.55 4.10
C ALA A 89 -3.67 -2.96 3.62
N GLY A 90 -3.34 -3.96 4.43
CA GLY A 90 -3.66 -5.34 4.16
C GLY A 90 -3.20 -6.28 5.26
N VAL A 91 -3.66 -7.52 5.16
CA VAL A 91 -3.30 -8.63 6.03
C VAL A 91 -2.81 -9.81 5.22
N MET A 92 -2.01 -10.67 5.85
CA MET A 92 -1.52 -11.89 5.23
C MET A 92 -2.31 -13.09 5.77
N SER A 93 -2.45 -14.11 4.92
CA SER A 93 -2.88 -15.46 5.28
C SER A 93 -1.92 -16.43 4.60
N ALA A 94 -1.38 -17.36 5.39
CA ALA A 94 -0.36 -18.30 4.96
C ALA A 94 -0.69 -19.68 5.55
N MET A 95 -1.73 -20.34 5.01
CA MET A 95 -2.18 -21.65 5.45
C MET A 95 -2.80 -22.45 4.30
N PRO A 96 -2.71 -23.79 4.31
CA PRO A 96 -3.29 -24.65 3.28
C PRO A 96 -4.77 -24.33 3.01
N LEU A 97 -5.20 -24.41 1.76
CA LEU A 97 -6.57 -24.06 1.36
C LEU A 97 -7.64 -24.80 2.18
N ALA A 98 -7.41 -26.07 2.50
CA ALA A 98 -8.34 -26.88 3.29
C ALA A 98 -8.47 -26.45 4.77
N GLN A 99 -7.60 -25.58 5.27
CA GLN A 99 -7.61 -25.07 6.64
C GLN A 99 -8.13 -23.63 6.74
N VAL A 100 -8.44 -23.00 5.59
CA VAL A 100 -9.06 -21.67 5.59
C VAL A 100 -10.52 -21.85 5.98
N ASP A 101 -10.90 -21.33 7.14
CA ASP A 101 -12.30 -21.21 7.53
C ASP A 101 -12.94 -19.91 6.99
N ASP A 102 -14.26 -19.81 7.12
CA ASP A 102 -15.02 -18.65 6.63
C ASP A 102 -14.56 -17.34 7.28
N ALA A 103 -14.15 -17.38 8.55
CA ALA A 103 -13.70 -16.20 9.28
C ALA A 103 -12.36 -15.67 8.75
N GLU A 104 -11.40 -16.55 8.49
CA GLU A 104 -10.12 -16.20 7.88
C GLU A 104 -10.31 -15.72 6.44
N PHE A 105 -11.17 -16.39 5.66
CA PHE A 105 -11.51 -15.94 4.31
C PHE A 105 -12.08 -14.53 4.32
N GLU A 106 -13.12 -14.27 5.12
CA GLU A 106 -13.74 -12.95 5.22
C GLU A 106 -12.77 -11.89 5.74
N ARG A 107 -11.90 -12.22 6.70
CA ARG A 107 -10.90 -11.28 7.23
C ARG A 107 -9.95 -10.81 6.12
N VAL A 108 -9.43 -11.73 5.31
CA VAL A 108 -8.47 -11.44 4.24
C VAL A 108 -9.15 -10.71 3.08
N VAL A 109 -10.32 -11.18 2.65
CA VAL A 109 -11.09 -10.56 1.56
C VAL A 109 -11.56 -9.16 1.94
N SER A 110 -12.07 -8.98 3.16
CA SER A 110 -12.55 -7.68 3.65
C SER A 110 -11.43 -6.64 3.69
N ALA A 111 -10.26 -7.02 4.20
CA ALA A 111 -9.12 -6.10 4.27
C ALA A 111 -8.47 -5.83 2.90
N ASN A 112 -8.13 -6.89 2.16
CA ASN A 112 -7.24 -6.78 1.00
C ASN A 112 -7.97 -6.50 -0.32
N LEU A 113 -9.19 -7.00 -0.48
CA LEU A 113 -9.97 -6.80 -1.70
C LEU A 113 -10.98 -5.68 -1.51
N ARG A 114 -11.90 -5.86 -0.56
CA ARG A 114 -12.99 -4.89 -0.32
C ARG A 114 -12.42 -3.54 0.10
N GLY A 115 -11.42 -3.52 0.98
CA GLY A 115 -10.75 -2.30 1.39
C GLY A 115 -10.02 -1.58 0.27
N THR A 116 -9.24 -2.30 -0.54
CA THR A 116 -8.59 -1.70 -1.72
C THR A 116 -9.61 -1.18 -2.73
N PHE A 117 -10.72 -1.89 -2.94
CA PHE A 117 -11.82 -1.41 -3.78
C PHE A 117 -12.41 -0.10 -3.25
N TYR A 118 -12.73 0.00 -1.95
CA TYR A 118 -13.27 1.23 -1.37
C TYR A 118 -12.33 2.41 -1.49
N VAL A 119 -11.04 2.20 -1.20
CA VAL A 119 -10.00 3.25 -1.35
C VAL A 119 -9.87 3.67 -2.82
N SER A 120 -9.85 2.71 -3.75
CA SER A 120 -9.75 2.99 -5.18
C SER A 120 -10.97 3.75 -5.71
N ARG A 121 -12.17 3.41 -5.23
CA ARG A 121 -13.41 4.09 -5.60
C ARG A 121 -13.43 5.55 -5.14
N GLU A 122 -13.02 5.83 -3.91
CA GLU A 122 -12.93 7.22 -3.43
C GLU A 122 -11.80 7.99 -4.13
N ALA A 123 -10.66 7.34 -4.42
CA ALA A 123 -9.60 7.94 -5.21
C ALA A 123 -10.08 8.31 -6.62
N ALA A 124 -10.76 7.41 -7.32
CA ALA A 124 -11.32 7.65 -8.66
C ALA A 124 -12.29 8.85 -8.70
N ARG A 125 -13.07 9.03 -7.63
CA ARG A 125 -14.03 10.13 -7.49
C ARG A 125 -13.38 11.47 -7.16
N ARG A 126 -12.30 11.46 -6.38
CA ARG A 126 -11.82 12.66 -5.65
C ARG A 126 -10.43 13.14 -6.05
N LEU A 127 -9.57 12.28 -6.59
CA LEU A 127 -8.26 12.72 -7.08
C LEU A 127 -8.45 13.83 -8.12
N PRO A 128 -7.66 14.91 -8.09
CA PRO A 128 -7.64 15.90 -9.15
C PRO A 128 -7.04 15.29 -10.42
N ASP A 129 -7.22 16.00 -11.54
CA ASP A 129 -6.57 15.63 -12.79
C ASP A 129 -5.05 15.65 -12.61
N GLY A 130 -4.35 14.67 -13.17
CA GLY A 130 -2.91 14.43 -12.92
C GLY A 130 -2.57 13.67 -11.63
N GLY A 131 -3.58 13.32 -10.82
CA GLY A 131 -3.40 12.59 -9.55
C GLY A 131 -2.85 11.17 -9.70
N ARG A 132 -2.44 10.55 -8.58
CA ARG A 132 -1.75 9.25 -8.59
C ARG A 132 -2.41 8.27 -7.63
N LEU A 133 -2.78 7.09 -8.15
CA LEU A 133 -3.25 5.97 -7.35
C LEU A 133 -2.23 4.82 -7.43
N VAL A 134 -1.66 4.46 -6.29
CA VAL A 134 -0.71 3.35 -6.17
C VAL A 134 -1.29 2.28 -5.26
N LEU A 135 -1.43 1.06 -5.78
CA LEU A 135 -1.97 -0.09 -5.04
C LEU A 135 -0.87 -1.09 -4.72
N LEU A 136 -1.02 -1.85 -3.63
CA LEU A 136 -0.06 -2.90 -3.25
C LEU A 136 -0.60 -4.30 -3.57
N SER A 137 0.04 -4.97 -4.53
CA SER A 137 -0.08 -6.40 -4.79
C SER A 137 1.02 -7.18 -4.05
N SER A 138 1.39 -8.35 -4.54
CA SER A 138 2.50 -9.15 -4.02
C SER A 138 3.12 -10.02 -5.12
N THR A 139 4.43 -10.22 -5.04
CA THR A 139 5.15 -11.17 -5.90
C THR A 139 4.73 -12.63 -5.65
N THR A 140 4.03 -12.92 -4.53
CA THR A 140 3.52 -14.27 -4.26
C THR A 140 2.59 -14.81 -5.36
N LEU A 141 1.96 -13.94 -6.16
CA LEU A 141 1.20 -14.31 -7.36
C LEU A 141 2.04 -15.00 -8.43
N ALA A 142 3.31 -14.62 -8.58
CA ALA A 142 4.22 -15.25 -9.53
C ALA A 142 4.83 -16.53 -8.95
N LEU A 143 5.06 -16.56 -7.63
CA LEU A 143 5.68 -17.70 -6.96
C LEU A 143 4.72 -18.88 -6.73
N ASN A 144 3.41 -18.62 -6.62
CA ASN A 144 2.39 -19.65 -6.40
C ASN A 144 2.70 -20.60 -5.23
N ALA A 145 3.28 -20.06 -4.16
CA ALA A 145 3.69 -20.86 -3.01
C ALA A 145 2.47 -21.49 -2.30
N PRO A 146 2.58 -22.75 -1.82
CA PRO A 146 1.53 -23.37 -1.02
C PRO A 146 1.13 -22.52 0.19
N GLY A 147 -0.17 -22.48 0.48
CA GLY A 147 -0.74 -21.74 1.60
C GLY A 147 -1.12 -20.29 1.32
N TYR A 148 -0.86 -19.77 0.12
CA TYR A 148 -1.18 -18.39 -0.25
C TYR A 148 -2.44 -18.24 -1.11
N SER A 149 -3.29 -19.26 -1.24
CA SER A 149 -4.42 -19.27 -2.19
C SER A 149 -5.34 -18.04 -2.04
N VAL A 150 -5.89 -17.82 -0.84
CA VAL A 150 -6.81 -16.69 -0.57
C VAL A 150 -6.08 -15.36 -0.65
N TYR A 151 -4.88 -15.26 -0.08
CA TYR A 151 -4.08 -14.04 -0.16
C TYR A 151 -3.79 -13.66 -1.61
N ASN A 152 -3.31 -14.61 -2.43
CA ASN A 152 -3.08 -14.42 -3.86
C ASN A 152 -4.36 -14.06 -4.60
N ALA A 153 -5.50 -14.70 -4.30
CA ALA A 153 -6.77 -14.33 -4.91
C ALA A 153 -7.09 -12.83 -4.69
N THR A 154 -6.91 -12.32 -3.46
CA THR A 154 -7.11 -10.88 -3.18
C THR A 154 -6.12 -10.00 -3.93
N LYS A 155 -4.83 -10.36 -3.99
CA LYS A 155 -3.82 -9.57 -4.69
C LYS A 155 -3.99 -9.59 -6.22
N GLY A 156 -4.44 -10.72 -6.78
CA GLY A 156 -4.81 -10.82 -8.19
C GLY A 156 -5.99 -9.91 -8.54
N ALA A 157 -6.97 -9.81 -7.65
CA ALA A 157 -8.09 -8.89 -7.81
C ALA A 157 -7.65 -7.41 -7.75
N VAL A 158 -6.68 -7.05 -6.88
CA VAL A 158 -6.07 -5.71 -6.87
C VAL A 158 -5.42 -5.37 -8.22
N GLU A 159 -4.66 -6.29 -8.81
CA GLU A 159 -4.09 -6.09 -10.15
C GLU A 159 -5.16 -5.95 -11.24
N GLY A 160 -6.26 -6.70 -11.14
CA GLY A 160 -7.41 -6.59 -12.04
C GLY A 160 -8.07 -5.20 -11.97
N ILE A 161 -8.33 -4.71 -10.76
CA ILE A 161 -8.89 -3.36 -10.52
C ILE A 161 -8.00 -2.30 -11.16
N ALA A 162 -6.69 -2.35 -10.90
CA ALA A 162 -5.75 -1.33 -11.38
C ALA A 162 -5.73 -1.22 -12.91
N ARG A 163 -5.71 -2.35 -13.63
CA ARG A 163 -5.61 -2.37 -15.10
C ARG A 163 -6.83 -1.72 -15.77
N VAL A 164 -8.01 -1.86 -15.19
CA VAL A 164 -9.23 -1.22 -15.71
C VAL A 164 -9.31 0.24 -15.28
N ALA A 165 -9.08 0.53 -13.99
CA ALA A 165 -9.12 1.89 -13.46
C ALA A 165 -8.12 2.83 -14.17
N ALA A 166 -6.94 2.33 -14.55
CA ALA A 166 -5.95 3.06 -15.35
C ALA A 166 -6.51 3.59 -16.69
N LYS A 167 -7.40 2.82 -17.33
CA LYS A 167 -8.05 3.21 -18.58
C LYS A 167 -9.20 4.18 -18.36
N GLU A 168 -10.00 3.94 -17.31
CA GLU A 168 -11.13 4.80 -16.94
C GLU A 168 -10.69 6.20 -16.52
N LEU A 169 -9.56 6.31 -15.82
CA LEU A 169 -9.05 7.57 -15.26
C LEU A 169 -7.98 8.24 -16.13
N GLY A 170 -7.51 7.57 -17.18
CA GLY A 170 -6.41 8.05 -18.03
C GLY A 170 -6.71 9.37 -18.76
N SER A 171 -7.96 9.61 -19.15
CA SER A 171 -8.38 10.88 -19.78
C SER A 171 -8.24 12.09 -18.86
N ARG A 172 -8.22 11.86 -17.54
CA ARG A 172 -7.97 12.86 -16.50
C ARG A 172 -6.49 12.99 -16.15
N GLY A 173 -5.60 12.30 -16.87
CA GLY A 173 -4.18 12.23 -16.57
C GLY A 173 -3.85 11.54 -15.25
N ILE A 174 -4.82 10.85 -14.63
CA ILE A 174 -4.59 10.11 -13.39
C ILE A 174 -3.96 8.78 -13.73
N THR A 175 -2.82 8.47 -13.11
CA THR A 175 -2.18 7.16 -13.28
C THR A 175 -2.60 6.20 -12.16
N VAL A 176 -2.85 4.95 -12.52
CA VAL A 176 -3.16 3.86 -11.60
C VAL A 176 -2.13 2.76 -11.80
N ASN A 177 -1.28 2.53 -10.79
CA ASN A 177 -0.22 1.53 -10.86
C ASN A 177 -0.21 0.65 -9.62
N VAL A 178 0.44 -0.50 -9.75
CA VAL A 178 0.56 -1.49 -8.69
C VAL A 178 2.05 -1.72 -8.40
N VAL A 179 2.41 -1.73 -7.13
CA VAL A 179 3.71 -2.25 -6.68
C VAL A 179 3.48 -3.62 -6.07
N ALA A 180 4.26 -4.61 -6.47
CA ALA A 180 4.18 -5.99 -6.03
C ALA A 180 5.51 -6.41 -5.36
N PRO A 181 5.67 -6.13 -4.05
CA PRO A 181 6.89 -6.47 -3.32
C PRO A 181 7.17 -7.97 -3.30
N GLY A 182 8.45 -8.33 -3.22
CA GLY A 182 8.90 -9.64 -2.75
C GLY A 182 8.82 -9.76 -1.21
N PRO A 183 9.54 -10.72 -0.62
CA PRO A 183 9.77 -10.76 0.82
C PRO A 183 10.44 -9.46 1.30
N VAL A 184 9.77 -8.72 2.20
CA VAL A 184 10.29 -7.49 2.80
C VAL A 184 10.32 -7.64 4.31
N GLU A 185 11.42 -7.25 4.93
CA GLU A 185 11.61 -7.31 6.39
C GLU A 185 10.67 -6.33 7.10
N THR A 186 9.47 -6.83 7.40
CA THR A 186 8.43 -6.11 8.14
C THR A 186 7.90 -6.99 9.25
N GLU A 187 7.34 -6.40 10.29
CA GLU A 187 6.67 -7.16 11.34
C GLU A 187 5.60 -8.12 10.78
N LEU A 188 4.81 -7.67 9.79
CA LEU A 188 3.81 -8.51 9.10
C LEU A 188 4.43 -9.73 8.44
N PHE A 189 5.60 -9.58 7.81
CA PHE A 189 6.30 -10.67 7.16
C PHE A 189 6.98 -11.59 8.17
N MET A 190 7.62 -11.04 9.20
CA MET A 190 8.41 -11.79 10.18
C MET A 190 7.53 -12.57 11.17
N ALA A 191 6.30 -12.10 11.43
CA ALA A 191 5.38 -12.74 12.36
C ALA A 191 5.14 -14.23 12.01
N GLY A 192 5.37 -15.11 12.98
CA GLY A 192 5.13 -16.55 12.88
C GLY A 192 6.14 -17.33 12.01
N LYS A 193 7.24 -16.71 11.56
CA LYS A 193 8.29 -17.40 10.79
C LYS A 193 9.50 -17.74 11.68
N SER A 194 10.06 -18.92 11.47
CA SER A 194 11.36 -19.28 12.06
C SER A 194 12.50 -18.53 11.36
N GLU A 195 13.62 -18.35 12.06
CA GLU A 195 14.82 -17.75 11.48
C GLU A 195 15.32 -18.53 10.25
N GLU A 196 15.27 -19.85 10.30
CA GLU A 196 15.60 -20.71 9.15
C GLU A 196 14.71 -20.42 7.94
N LEU A 197 13.40 -20.26 8.14
CA LEU A 197 12.48 -19.94 7.06
C LEU A 197 12.78 -18.54 6.48
N VAL A 198 13.09 -17.58 7.35
CA VAL A 198 13.49 -16.22 6.93
C VAL A 198 14.76 -16.26 6.08
N GLN A 199 15.80 -16.98 6.52
CA GLN A 199 17.05 -17.13 5.77
C GLN A 199 16.83 -17.81 4.42
N ARG A 200 16.01 -18.86 4.37
CA ARG A 200 15.63 -19.53 3.11
C ARG A 200 14.91 -18.57 2.16
N MET A 201 13.99 -17.74 2.67
CA MET A 201 13.29 -16.75 1.84
C MET A 201 14.21 -15.64 1.35
N ALA A 202 15.16 -15.18 2.17
CA ALA A 202 16.18 -14.22 1.77
C ALA A 202 17.07 -14.75 0.65
N ALA A 203 17.43 -16.04 0.71
CA ALA A 203 18.25 -16.71 -0.30
C ALA A 203 17.52 -16.94 -1.64
N MET A 204 16.19 -16.77 -1.71
CA MET A 204 15.47 -16.90 -2.97
C MET A 204 15.76 -15.74 -3.93
N ALA A 205 16.06 -14.55 -3.41
CA ALA A 205 16.49 -13.42 -4.22
C ALA A 205 17.99 -13.57 -4.55
N PRO A 206 18.43 -13.37 -5.80
CA PRO A 206 19.85 -13.34 -6.17
C PRO A 206 20.75 -12.45 -5.29
N ALA A 207 20.21 -11.37 -4.72
CA ALA A 207 20.93 -10.50 -3.81
C ALA A 207 21.15 -11.08 -2.39
N GLY A 208 20.60 -12.26 -2.09
CA GLY A 208 20.80 -12.97 -0.82
C GLY A 208 20.24 -12.28 0.42
N ARG A 209 19.26 -11.37 0.25
CA ARG A 209 18.64 -10.61 1.34
C ARG A 209 17.14 -10.45 1.14
N LEU A 210 16.43 -10.19 2.24
CA LEU A 210 15.09 -9.61 2.16
C LEU A 210 15.16 -8.18 1.62
N GLY A 211 14.09 -7.74 0.97
CA GLY A 211 13.85 -6.34 0.71
C GLY A 211 13.71 -5.57 2.02
N GLN A 212 14.09 -4.29 2.02
CA GLN A 212 13.80 -3.36 3.10
C GLN A 212 12.57 -2.52 2.76
N PRO A 213 11.77 -2.06 3.74
CA PRO A 213 10.62 -1.19 3.47
C PRO A 213 10.96 0.01 2.56
N GLU A 214 12.17 0.56 2.67
CA GLU A 214 12.70 1.66 1.88
C GLU A 214 12.85 1.32 0.39
N ASP A 215 13.19 0.06 0.07
CA ASP A 215 13.29 -0.41 -1.34
C ASP A 215 11.95 -0.21 -2.05
N ILE A 216 10.85 -0.46 -1.34
CA ILE A 216 9.48 -0.31 -1.85
C ILE A 216 9.03 1.15 -1.82
N ALA A 217 9.34 1.86 -0.74
CA ALA A 217 8.99 3.28 -0.60
C ALA A 217 9.60 4.15 -1.70
N ASN A 218 10.82 3.85 -2.15
CA ASN A 218 11.47 4.55 -3.25
C ASN A 218 10.70 4.43 -4.57
N ILE A 219 10.18 3.23 -4.89
CA ILE A 219 9.39 2.99 -6.10
C ILE A 219 8.05 3.72 -6.02
N ILE A 220 7.38 3.67 -4.87
CA ILE A 220 6.10 4.36 -4.67
C ILE A 220 6.28 5.88 -4.77
N ALA A 221 7.36 6.44 -4.21
CA ALA A 221 7.65 7.86 -4.33
C ALA A 221 7.91 8.30 -5.78
N PHE A 222 8.57 7.46 -6.59
CA PHE A 222 8.72 7.69 -8.03
C PHE A 222 7.38 7.63 -8.76
N LEU A 223 6.51 6.65 -8.46
CA LEU A 223 5.17 6.56 -9.06
C LEU A 223 4.25 7.72 -8.65
N ALA A 224 4.49 8.34 -7.50
CA ALA A 224 3.83 9.55 -7.05
C ALA A 224 4.37 10.82 -7.74
N SER A 225 5.59 10.79 -8.31
CA SER A 225 6.21 11.95 -8.94
C SER A 225 5.68 12.22 -10.36
N PRO A 226 5.82 13.46 -10.87
CA PRO A 226 5.51 13.77 -12.26
C PRO A 226 6.30 12.93 -13.27
N ASP A 227 7.53 12.51 -12.92
CA ASP A 227 8.46 11.79 -13.81
C ASP A 227 7.94 10.42 -14.26
N SER A 228 7.03 9.83 -13.49
CA SER A 228 6.37 8.57 -13.83
C SER A 228 5.08 8.75 -14.63
N GLY A 229 4.79 9.95 -15.17
CA GLY A 229 3.52 10.26 -15.85
C GLY A 229 3.17 9.36 -17.03
N TRP A 230 4.14 8.67 -17.63
CA TRP A 230 3.91 7.70 -18.71
C TRP A 230 3.73 6.25 -18.23
N ILE A 231 3.96 5.99 -16.94
CA ILE A 231 3.73 4.68 -16.32
C ILE A 231 2.28 4.65 -15.85
N ASN A 232 1.43 3.88 -16.54
CA ASN A 232 0.03 3.72 -16.19
C ASN A 232 -0.44 2.29 -16.43
N GLY A 233 -1.24 1.74 -15.52
CA GLY A 233 -1.76 0.37 -15.57
C GLY A 233 -0.72 -0.71 -15.34
N GLN A 234 0.45 -0.38 -14.79
CA GLN A 234 1.57 -1.30 -14.65
C GLN A 234 1.56 -2.02 -13.30
N VAL A 235 2.04 -3.27 -13.30
CA VAL A 235 2.38 -4.03 -12.10
C VAL A 235 3.90 -4.11 -12.01
N ILE A 236 4.48 -3.31 -11.12
CA ILE A 236 5.94 -3.25 -10.93
C ILE A 236 6.31 -4.21 -9.80
N ARG A 237 7.02 -5.28 -10.13
CA ARG A 237 7.55 -6.23 -9.16
C ARG A 237 8.87 -5.72 -8.59
N ALA A 238 8.91 -5.53 -7.28
CA ALA A 238 10.08 -5.07 -6.54
C ALA A 238 10.52 -6.17 -5.58
N ASN A 239 11.23 -7.15 -6.14
CA ASN A 239 11.30 -8.49 -5.53
C ASN A 239 12.71 -9.11 -5.56
N GLY A 240 13.73 -8.31 -5.84
CA GLY A 240 15.12 -8.76 -5.83
C GLY A 240 15.48 -9.74 -6.96
N GLY A 241 14.63 -9.91 -7.98
CA GLY A 241 14.85 -10.84 -9.08
C GLY A 241 14.37 -12.27 -8.83
N ILE A 242 13.52 -12.47 -7.82
CA ILE A 242 13.00 -13.78 -7.44
C ILE A 242 11.97 -14.37 -8.44
N ALA A 243 11.27 -13.51 -9.19
CA ALA A 243 10.19 -13.88 -10.11
C ALA A 243 9.97 -12.82 -11.19
#